data_AF-A0A0F5JHX2-F1
#
_entry.id   AF-A0A0F5JHX2-F1
#
_cell.length_a   1.000
_cell.length_b   1.000
_cell.length_c   1.000
_cell.angle_alpha   90.00
_cell.angle_beta   90.00
_cell.angle_gamma   90.00
#
_symmetry.space_group_name_H-M   'P 1'
#
loop_
_entity.id
_entity.type
_entity.pdbx_description
1 polymer ?
#
loop_
_entity_poly.entity_id
_entity_poly.type
_entity_poly.pdbx_seq_one_letter_code
_entity_poly.pdbx_strand_id
1 'polypeptide(L)'
;MKVYLKLCMLLLLGGFPWNIVQATPYNIAPQARVSASSSIDAGHDAAKVIDGLIRVPGKGEWVSKSTETFWGQIDYPWIQLDWERPVNINKIILYDRPAMEAHVAGGVLHFSDGSKINVWGMANDGTPKEIEFESRKVEWVRFEVTDAAGTQVGLSEIEVFPSPDDYTDHVSWVNPYIETARGRYFFFITGNQPYGMIGAAPLTRNKNQYGGGYNYNSTEVLGFPQIHCWMLSGLTVMPVTGEVDPTGGEQSWKSSFLHQGEIVQPGYHRLFLDTYKMWVEQTATDRVSFYRFTYTEENPADILLNLGGYVDTSTMVNAHVYKKGNEGVEGYFDTTGRLWGGPDVVRIYFAVTFDTPFRSLDGWVGSEQFKDISELQGAGESTPRNQGMSYHDARTSGVKANYQVQPGEQVQMKVAISYVSTDNAWENLEQDCSHWDFNRVRQESQQEWNEWLGRIDVKGGSHD
;
A
#
# COMPACT_ATOMS: atom_id res chain seq x y z
N MET A 1 50.01 -49.39 20.19
CA MET A 1 50.99 -48.60 19.41
C MET A 1 50.19 -47.78 18.40
N LYS A 2 50.19 -46.43 18.53
CA LYS A 2 49.88 -45.35 17.55
C LYS A 2 48.67 -45.52 16.58
N VAL A 3 47.84 -44.55 16.17
CA VAL A 3 47.71 -43.08 16.22
C VAL A 3 46.39 -42.77 15.44
N TYR A 4 45.59 -41.78 15.89
CA TYR A 4 44.67 -40.83 15.19
C TYR A 4 43.90 -41.25 13.90
N LEU A 5 42.62 -40.89 13.70
CA LEU A 5 42.20 -39.53 13.27
C LEU A 5 40.67 -39.28 13.44
N LYS A 6 40.36 -38.02 13.76
CA LYS A 6 39.04 -37.38 13.94
C LYS A 6 38.12 -37.43 12.70
N LEU A 7 36.81 -37.49 12.94
CA LEU A 7 35.85 -36.62 12.23
C LEU A 7 34.66 -36.31 13.15
N CYS A 8 34.63 -35.09 13.70
CA CYS A 8 33.44 -34.51 14.31
C CYS A 8 32.57 -33.94 13.18
N MET A 9 31.35 -34.45 13.04
CA MET A 9 30.31 -33.84 12.23
C MET A 9 29.35 -33.15 13.20
N LEU A 10 29.57 -31.85 13.43
CA LEU A 10 28.57 -30.99 14.05
C LEU A 10 27.46 -30.74 13.01
N LEU A 11 26.28 -31.30 13.25
CA LEU A 11 25.05 -30.87 12.61
C LEU A 11 24.66 -29.52 13.23
N LEU A 12 25.04 -28.44 12.57
CA LEU A 12 24.41 -27.13 12.75
C LEU A 12 23.02 -27.20 12.14
N LEU A 13 22.01 -27.44 12.98
CA LEU A 13 20.62 -27.08 12.67
C LEU A 13 20.56 -25.56 12.68
N GLY A 14 20.87 -24.95 11.53
CA GLY A 14 20.54 -23.55 11.26
C GLY A 14 19.02 -23.44 11.20
N GLY A 15 18.41 -22.98 12.29
CA GLY A 15 17.07 -22.42 12.25
C GLY A 15 17.11 -21.19 11.35
N PHE A 16 16.53 -21.30 10.17
CA PHE A 16 16.12 -20.12 9.43
C PHE A 16 15.10 -19.40 10.30
N PRO A 17 15.23 -18.09 10.57
CA PRO A 17 14.11 -17.32 11.09
C PRO A 17 13.02 -17.39 10.02
N TRP A 18 11.97 -18.15 10.30
CA TRP A 18 10.72 -17.97 9.61
C TRP A 18 10.22 -16.62 10.10
N ASN A 19 10.41 -15.59 9.29
CA ASN A 19 9.68 -14.33 9.48
C ASN A 19 8.21 -14.68 9.25
N ILE A 20 7.49 -14.97 10.33
CA ILE A 20 6.04 -15.09 10.31
C ILE A 20 5.53 -13.66 10.12
N VAL A 21 5.25 -13.30 8.87
CA VAL A 21 4.72 -11.98 8.52
C VAL A 21 3.31 -11.92 9.08
N GLN A 22 3.06 -11.10 10.08
CA GLN A 22 1.71 -10.83 10.63
C GLN A 22 1.11 -9.60 9.94
N ALA A 23 -0.23 -9.45 9.96
CA ALA A 23 -0.78 -8.12 9.71
C ALA A 23 -0.23 -7.15 10.74
N THR A 24 -0.09 -5.91 10.31
CA THR A 24 0.40 -4.88 11.20
C THR A 24 -0.78 -4.37 12.03
N PRO A 25 -0.67 -4.31 13.35
CA PRO A 25 -1.60 -3.53 14.16
C PRO A 25 -1.47 -2.04 13.80
N TYR A 26 -2.27 -1.18 14.41
CA TYR A 26 -2.16 0.26 14.15
C TYR A 26 -0.82 0.84 14.61
N ASN A 27 -0.30 1.80 13.85
CA ASN A 27 0.81 2.63 14.31
C ASN A 27 0.34 3.46 15.53
N ILE A 28 0.98 3.26 16.68
CA ILE A 28 0.71 3.97 17.93
C ILE A 28 1.67 5.12 18.20
N ALA A 29 2.62 5.40 17.30
CA ALA A 29 3.53 6.54 17.42
C ALA A 29 2.78 7.89 17.54
N PRO A 30 1.68 8.16 16.80
CA PRO A 30 0.91 9.40 16.95
C PRO A 30 0.26 9.60 18.31
N GLN A 31 0.21 8.57 19.16
CA GLN A 31 -0.33 8.64 20.53
C GLN A 31 0.74 9.09 21.54
N ALA A 32 2.00 9.15 21.13
CA ALA A 32 3.10 9.56 21.99
C ALA A 32 3.30 11.08 21.97
N ARG A 33 3.80 11.62 23.09
CA ARG A 33 4.43 12.94 23.09
C ARG A 33 5.87 12.78 22.59
N VAL A 34 6.27 13.61 21.63
CA VAL A 34 7.62 13.53 21.04
C VAL A 34 8.51 14.66 21.55
N SER A 35 9.78 14.32 21.82
CA SER A 35 10.84 15.28 22.15
C SER A 35 12.13 14.92 21.42
N ALA A 36 12.99 15.90 21.17
CA ALA A 36 14.26 15.69 20.49
C ALA A 36 15.39 16.48 21.15
N SER A 37 16.64 16.07 20.88
CA SER A 37 17.84 16.76 21.37
C SER A 37 17.90 18.21 20.90
N SER A 38 17.49 18.46 19.66
CA SER A 38 17.41 19.78 19.03
C SER A 38 16.57 19.72 17.76
N SER A 39 16.13 20.90 17.29
CA SER A 39 15.48 21.10 15.99
C SER A 39 15.97 22.41 15.38
N ILE A 40 16.13 22.45 14.05
CA ILE A 40 16.63 23.67 13.37
C ILE A 40 15.63 24.83 13.42
N ASP A 41 14.33 24.54 13.40
CA ASP A 41 13.23 25.50 13.51
C ASP A 41 11.92 24.78 13.90
N ALA A 42 10.80 25.51 13.93
CA ALA A 42 9.48 24.97 14.25
C ALA A 42 8.82 24.17 13.10
N GLY A 43 9.26 24.38 11.86
CA GLY A 43 8.80 23.59 10.71
C GLY A 43 9.38 22.17 10.69
N HIS A 44 10.51 21.97 11.37
CA HIS A 44 11.24 20.70 11.46
C HIS A 44 11.37 20.19 12.92
N ASP A 45 10.35 20.45 13.73
CA ASP A 45 10.34 20.07 15.14
C ASP A 45 10.18 18.54 15.34
N ALA A 46 10.26 18.09 16.59
CA ALA A 46 10.19 16.67 16.92
C ALA A 46 8.83 16.03 16.58
N ALA A 47 7.74 16.80 16.52
CA ALA A 47 6.41 16.24 16.26
C ALA A 47 6.27 15.75 14.81
N LYS A 48 7.17 16.16 13.91
CA LYS A 48 7.16 15.79 12.50
C LYS A 48 7.37 14.30 12.25
N VAL A 49 8.08 13.59 13.12
CA VAL A 49 8.29 12.13 12.92
C VAL A 49 7.09 11.25 13.26
N ILE A 50 5.94 11.84 13.60
CA ILE A 50 4.69 11.12 13.88
C ILE A 50 3.48 11.73 13.15
N ASP A 51 3.71 12.58 12.13
CA ASP A 51 2.64 13.33 11.48
C ASP A 51 2.03 12.62 10.25
N GLY A 52 2.62 11.50 9.82
CA GLY A 52 2.15 10.68 8.71
C GLY A 52 2.60 11.16 7.33
N LEU A 53 3.42 12.22 7.25
CA LEU A 53 4.00 12.70 5.99
C LEU A 53 5.35 12.01 5.72
N ILE A 54 5.25 10.75 5.32
CA ILE A 54 6.41 9.87 5.12
C ILE A 54 7.04 10.12 3.73
N ARG A 55 8.37 10.28 3.68
CA ARG A 55 9.18 10.45 2.46
C ARG A 55 8.83 11.67 1.61
N VAL A 56 8.34 12.75 2.18
CA VAL A 56 8.07 13.98 1.42
C VAL A 56 9.22 14.97 1.63
N PRO A 57 10.15 15.16 0.67
CA PRO A 57 11.30 16.04 0.87
C PRO A 57 10.91 17.43 1.34
N GLY A 58 11.46 17.85 2.48
CA GLY A 58 11.24 19.17 3.08
C GLY A 58 9.86 19.38 3.71
N LYS A 59 9.05 18.32 3.89
CA LYS A 59 7.78 18.37 4.61
C LYS A 59 7.65 17.18 5.55
N GLY A 60 7.16 17.43 6.77
CA GLY A 60 6.98 16.34 7.73
C GLY A 60 8.29 15.71 8.21
N GLU A 61 9.38 16.47 8.24
CA GLU A 61 10.69 15.96 8.64
C GLU A 61 11.11 16.58 9.97
N TRP A 62 11.62 15.76 10.90
CA TRP A 62 12.41 16.30 12.00
C TRP A 62 13.85 16.49 11.54
N VAL A 63 14.41 17.67 11.80
CA VAL A 63 15.80 17.99 11.46
C VAL A 63 16.51 18.57 12.67
N SER A 64 17.53 17.86 13.14
CA SER A 64 18.34 18.28 14.29
C SER A 64 19.33 19.38 13.91
N LYS A 65 19.89 20.06 14.91
CA LYS A 65 21.01 21.01 14.72
C LYS A 65 22.36 20.30 14.56
N SER A 66 22.40 18.96 14.58
CA SER A 66 23.62 18.18 14.45
C SER A 66 24.25 18.40 13.09
N THR A 67 25.56 18.65 13.11
CA THR A 67 26.39 18.76 11.92
C THR A 67 27.55 17.78 12.01
N GLU A 68 27.76 16.99 10.96
CA GLU A 68 28.98 16.19 10.84
C GLU A 68 30.21 17.12 10.72
N THR A 69 31.20 16.92 11.58
CA THR A 69 32.48 17.62 11.49
C THR A 69 33.30 17.13 10.30
N PHE A 70 34.30 17.90 9.85
CA PHE A 70 35.13 17.47 8.71
C PHE A 70 35.92 16.16 8.96
N TRP A 71 36.02 15.71 10.21
CA TRP A 71 36.66 14.46 10.61
C TRP A 71 35.66 13.33 10.93
N GLY A 72 34.37 13.50 10.59
CA GLY A 72 33.36 12.45 10.64
C GLY A 72 32.69 12.25 12.00
N GLN A 73 32.69 13.25 12.88
CA GLN A 73 32.02 13.17 14.19
C GLN A 73 30.66 13.87 14.14
N ILE A 74 29.65 13.27 14.78
CA ILE A 74 28.34 13.87 15.08
C ILE A 74 28.13 14.03 16.59
N ASP A 75 27.17 14.84 17.01
CA ASP A 75 26.85 15.11 18.42
C ASP A 75 25.78 14.15 19.01
N TYR A 76 25.51 13.05 18.31
CA TYR A 76 24.54 12.02 18.68
C TYR A 76 23.12 12.58 18.88
N PRO A 77 22.51 13.20 17.84
CA PRO A 77 21.16 13.72 17.97
C PRO A 77 20.18 12.58 18.25
N TRP A 78 19.15 12.86 19.04
CA TRP A 78 18.18 11.86 19.43
C TRP A 78 16.75 12.38 19.34
N ILE A 79 15.82 11.45 19.16
CA ILE A 79 14.38 11.68 19.23
C ILE A 79 13.73 10.62 20.10
N GLN A 80 12.75 11.02 20.90
CA GLN A 80 12.09 10.18 21.90
C GLN A 80 10.57 10.32 21.82
N LEU A 81 9.89 9.18 21.86
CA LEU A 81 8.44 9.05 21.95
C LEU A 81 8.10 8.59 23.38
N ASP A 82 7.26 9.35 24.07
CA ASP A 82 6.77 9.09 25.43
C ASP A 82 5.26 8.84 25.43
N TRP A 83 4.82 7.67 25.92
CA TRP A 83 3.39 7.37 26.08
C TRP A 83 2.91 7.70 27.48
N GLU A 84 1.64 8.10 27.63
CA GLU A 84 1.05 8.40 28.95
C GLU A 84 0.95 7.17 29.86
N ARG A 85 0.90 5.98 29.26
CA ARG A 85 0.85 4.69 29.94
C ARG A 85 1.82 3.72 29.26
N PRO A 86 2.38 2.75 30.00
CA PRO A 86 3.21 1.72 29.38
C PRO A 86 2.45 0.96 28.28
N VAL A 87 3.12 0.73 27.15
CA VAL A 87 2.62 -0.02 25.98
C VAL A 87 3.52 -1.22 25.70
N ASN A 88 2.97 -2.31 25.19
CA ASN A 88 3.73 -3.44 24.68
C ASN A 88 3.94 -3.28 23.17
N ILE A 89 5.20 -3.28 22.72
CA ILE A 89 5.58 -3.10 21.31
C ILE A 89 6.53 -4.20 20.85
N ASN A 90 6.51 -4.52 19.56
CA ASN A 90 7.40 -5.53 18.96
C ASN A 90 7.99 -5.11 17.61
N LYS A 91 7.57 -3.97 17.06
CA LYS A 91 8.10 -3.47 15.78
C LYS A 91 8.17 -1.95 15.74
N ILE A 92 9.27 -1.46 15.17
CA ILE A 92 9.49 -0.06 14.87
C ILE A 92 9.93 0.05 13.40
N ILE A 93 9.43 1.05 12.68
CA ILE A 93 9.89 1.40 11.34
C ILE A 93 10.46 2.80 11.38
N LEU A 94 11.71 2.94 10.94
CA LEU A 94 12.41 4.22 10.86
C LEU A 94 12.55 4.62 9.39
N TYR A 95 12.29 5.89 9.10
CA TYR A 95 12.45 6.48 7.79
C TYR A 95 13.46 7.62 7.89
N ASP A 96 14.59 7.48 7.21
CA ASP A 96 15.48 8.62 7.02
C ASP A 96 14.79 9.69 6.15
N ARG A 97 15.37 10.87 6.10
CA ARG A 97 14.95 11.90 5.17
C ARG A 97 15.29 11.47 3.74
N PRO A 98 14.43 11.73 2.75
CA PRO A 98 14.75 11.48 1.34
C PRO A 98 15.69 12.55 0.72
N ALA A 99 16.37 13.36 1.55
CA ALA A 99 17.18 14.50 1.13
C ALA A 99 18.65 14.10 0.95
N MET A 100 19.32 14.55 -0.11
CA MET A 100 20.69 14.12 -0.42
C MET A 100 21.76 14.77 0.48
N GLU A 101 21.43 15.81 1.24
CA GLU A 101 22.37 16.60 2.03
C GLU A 101 22.74 15.98 3.38
N ALA A 102 21.95 15.01 3.86
CA ALA A 102 22.21 14.33 5.12
C ALA A 102 21.67 12.90 5.09
N HIS A 103 22.42 11.97 5.67
CA HIS A 103 22.10 10.54 5.71
C HIS A 103 22.19 10.05 7.15
N VAL A 104 21.10 9.59 7.74
CA VAL A 104 21.15 8.77 8.95
C VAL A 104 21.40 7.32 8.53
N ALA A 105 22.61 6.81 8.78
CA ALA A 105 23.01 5.46 8.41
C ALA A 105 22.71 4.42 9.52
N GLY A 106 22.65 4.87 10.78
CA GLY A 106 22.38 4.00 11.92
C GLY A 106 22.31 4.71 13.26
N GLY A 107 21.96 3.93 14.28
CA GLY A 107 21.71 4.44 15.62
C GLY A 107 21.45 3.34 16.63
N VAL A 108 20.96 3.74 17.79
CA VAL A 108 20.55 2.83 18.86
C VAL A 108 19.13 3.20 19.28
N LEU A 109 18.26 2.20 19.30
CA LEU A 109 16.98 2.28 19.98
C LEU A 109 17.19 1.97 21.46
N HIS A 110 16.81 2.89 22.33
CA HIS A 110 16.79 2.76 23.77
C HIS A 110 15.35 2.64 24.24
N PHE A 111 15.12 1.76 25.20
CA PHE A 111 13.80 1.50 25.76
C PHE A 111 13.78 1.82 27.25
N SER A 112 12.60 2.17 27.78
CA SER A 112 12.42 2.51 29.20
C SER A 112 12.74 1.38 30.19
N ASP A 113 12.74 0.13 29.73
CA ASP A 113 13.17 -1.04 30.50
C ASP A 113 14.69 -1.17 30.62
N GLY A 114 15.45 -0.25 30.01
CA GLY A 114 16.92 -0.23 29.97
C GLY A 114 17.54 -1.06 28.86
N SER A 115 16.74 -1.78 28.07
CA SER A 115 17.21 -2.53 26.91
C SER A 115 17.59 -1.63 25.74
N LYS A 116 18.36 -2.18 24.79
CA LYS A 116 18.83 -1.47 23.60
C LYS A 116 18.82 -2.37 22.37
N ILE A 117 18.58 -1.79 21.20
CA ILE A 117 18.72 -2.45 19.90
C ILE A 117 19.55 -1.56 18.99
N ASN A 118 20.63 -2.10 18.43
CA ASN A 118 21.42 -1.38 17.43
C ASN A 118 20.71 -1.42 16.08
N VAL A 119 20.68 -0.29 15.39
CA VAL A 119 20.10 -0.12 14.06
C VAL A 119 21.23 0.19 13.08
N TRP A 120 21.28 -0.56 11.99
CA TRP A 120 22.31 -0.44 10.95
C TRP A 120 21.69 -0.39 9.56
N GLY A 121 22.34 0.31 8.63
CA GLY A 121 22.00 0.27 7.21
C GLY A 121 20.65 0.87 6.92
N MET A 122 20.35 2.02 7.51
CA MET A 122 19.25 2.88 7.06
C MET A 122 19.63 3.48 5.71
N ALA A 123 18.67 3.55 4.79
CA ALA A 123 18.89 4.03 3.43
C ALA A 123 18.71 5.54 3.32
N ASN A 124 19.52 6.20 2.49
CA ASN A 124 19.57 7.65 2.31
C ASN A 124 18.48 8.20 1.34
N ASP A 125 17.33 7.55 1.28
CA ASP A 125 16.23 7.89 0.37
C ASP A 125 14.86 7.72 1.05
N GLY A 126 14.87 7.60 2.37
CA GLY A 126 13.69 7.31 3.18
C GLY A 126 13.11 5.90 3.01
N THR A 127 13.77 4.99 2.27
CA THR A 127 13.41 3.56 2.26
C THR A 127 13.33 3.03 3.71
N PRO A 128 12.31 2.22 4.04
CA PRO A 128 11.97 1.95 5.44
C PRO A 128 13.00 1.01 6.05
N LYS A 129 13.39 1.31 7.29
CA LYS A 129 14.13 0.36 8.12
C LYS A 129 13.20 -0.25 9.15
N GLU A 130 12.80 -1.49 8.94
CA GLU A 130 12.03 -2.25 9.93
C GLU A 130 12.96 -2.90 10.96
N ILE A 131 12.55 -2.81 12.23
CA ILE A 131 13.21 -3.41 13.37
C ILE A 131 12.15 -4.19 14.15
N GLU A 132 12.18 -5.51 14.03
CA GLU A 132 11.32 -6.43 14.78
C GLU A 132 12.08 -7.03 15.96
N PHE A 133 11.37 -7.25 17.06
CA PHE A 133 11.93 -7.76 18.31
C PHE A 133 10.85 -8.41 19.18
N GLU A 134 11.25 -9.24 20.15
CA GLU A 134 10.33 -9.80 21.16
C GLU A 134 9.53 -8.70 21.87
N SER A 135 8.27 -8.98 22.23
CA SER A 135 7.40 -8.03 22.93
C SER A 135 8.09 -7.34 24.11
N ARG A 136 8.04 -6.00 24.13
CA ARG A 136 8.61 -5.16 25.20
C ARG A 136 7.57 -4.21 25.76
N LYS A 137 7.41 -4.22 27.08
CA LYS A 137 6.62 -3.23 27.81
C LYS A 137 7.43 -1.98 28.09
N VAL A 138 7.03 -0.84 27.52
CA VAL A 138 7.80 0.41 27.57
C VAL A 138 6.91 1.63 27.81
N GLU A 139 7.45 2.62 28.51
CA GLU A 139 6.87 3.96 28.69
C GLU A 139 7.40 4.95 27.66
N TRP A 140 8.62 4.72 27.17
CA TRP A 140 9.25 5.53 26.14
C TRP A 140 10.20 4.70 25.28
N VAL A 141 10.39 5.17 24.05
CA VAL A 141 11.44 4.71 23.12
C VAL A 141 12.21 5.93 22.63
N ARG A 142 13.54 5.82 22.60
CA ARG A 142 14.43 6.84 22.04
C ARG A 142 15.28 6.26 20.94
N PHE A 143 15.32 6.91 19.79
CA PHE A 143 16.32 6.65 18.77
C PHE A 143 17.44 7.68 18.90
N GLU A 144 18.65 7.21 19.23
CA GLU A 144 19.88 8.00 19.27
C GLU A 144 20.69 7.70 18.00
N VAL A 145 20.93 8.71 17.18
CA VAL A 145 21.70 8.56 15.94
C VAL A 145 23.17 8.42 16.31
N THR A 146 23.80 7.34 15.83
CA THR A 146 25.23 7.06 16.11
C THR A 146 26.10 7.06 14.86
N ASP A 147 25.48 7.00 13.69
CA ASP A 147 26.16 7.04 12.40
C ASP A 147 25.33 7.86 11.41
N ALA A 148 25.88 8.98 10.97
CA ALA A 148 25.25 9.86 10.01
C ALA A 148 26.29 10.69 9.25
N ALA A 149 25.95 11.07 8.02
CA ALA A 149 26.73 11.98 7.19
C ALA A 149 25.94 13.26 6.92
N GLY A 150 26.66 14.39 6.74
CA GLY A 150 26.06 15.67 6.36
C GLY A 150 25.64 16.59 7.51
N THR A 151 24.95 17.69 7.17
CA THR A 151 24.76 18.84 8.09
C THR A 151 23.34 19.00 8.63
N GLN A 152 22.44 18.09 8.26
CA GLN A 152 21.02 18.16 8.59
C GLN A 152 20.47 16.78 8.98
N VAL A 153 21.14 16.14 9.94
CA VAL A 153 20.77 14.82 10.44
C VAL A 153 19.35 14.86 11.00
N GLY A 154 18.48 13.98 10.54
CA GLY A 154 17.06 14.01 10.86
C GLY A 154 16.33 12.77 10.37
N LEU A 155 15.02 12.71 10.56
CA LEU A 155 14.18 11.60 10.12
C LEU A 155 12.92 12.14 9.44
N SER A 156 12.40 11.36 8.50
CA SER A 156 11.08 11.61 7.94
C SER A 156 9.98 11.11 8.88
N GLU A 157 10.08 9.89 9.41
CA GLU A 157 9.00 9.31 10.21
C GLU A 157 9.53 8.20 11.13
N ILE A 158 8.82 8.00 12.25
CA ILE A 158 8.94 6.84 13.12
C ILE A 158 7.55 6.22 13.29
N GLU A 159 7.40 4.97 12.87
CA GLU A 159 6.20 4.19 13.14
C GLU A 159 6.49 3.15 14.23
N VAL A 160 5.56 3.00 15.18
CA VAL A 160 5.68 2.06 16.30
C VAL A 160 4.43 1.20 16.35
N PHE A 161 4.62 -0.12 16.41
CA PHE A 161 3.53 -1.09 16.35
C PHE A 161 3.44 -1.86 17.67
N PRO A 162 2.23 -2.00 18.25
CA PRO A 162 2.05 -2.78 19.47
C PRO A 162 2.35 -4.26 19.20
N SER A 163 2.66 -4.99 20.25
CA SER A 163 2.74 -6.45 20.19
C SER A 163 1.35 -7.07 20.42
N PRO A 164 1.17 -8.37 20.11
CA PRO A 164 -0.09 -9.08 20.37
C PRO A 164 -0.59 -8.99 21.82
N ASP A 165 0.31 -8.75 22.79
CA ASP A 165 -0.05 -8.58 24.20
C ASP A 165 -0.93 -7.34 24.46
N ASP A 166 -0.89 -6.35 23.57
CA ASP A 166 -1.66 -5.10 23.64
C ASP A 166 -2.70 -4.97 22.52
N TYR A 167 -2.98 -6.03 21.76
CA TYR A 167 -4.04 -5.99 20.76
C TYR A 167 -5.40 -5.84 21.44
N THR A 168 -6.06 -4.70 21.19
CA THR A 168 -7.35 -4.38 21.78
C THR A 168 -8.54 -4.79 20.92
N ASP A 169 -8.29 -5.18 19.67
CA ASP A 169 -9.32 -5.47 18.68
C ASP A 169 -8.99 -6.73 17.86
N HIS A 170 -10.02 -7.33 17.28
CA HIS A 170 -9.93 -8.60 16.54
C HIS A 170 -9.23 -8.43 15.19
N VAL A 171 -9.38 -7.28 14.55
CA VAL A 171 -8.74 -6.95 13.27
C VAL A 171 -7.22 -7.04 13.38
N SER A 172 -6.64 -6.62 14.50
CA SER A 172 -5.19 -6.69 14.75
C SER A 172 -4.64 -8.13 14.76
N TRP A 173 -5.48 -9.13 14.99
CA TRP A 173 -5.09 -10.56 14.97
C TRP A 173 -5.17 -11.20 13.59
N VAL A 174 -5.90 -10.61 12.64
CA VAL A 174 -6.05 -11.19 11.31
C VAL A 174 -4.78 -10.98 10.53
N ASN A 175 -4.21 -12.02 9.93
CA ASN A 175 -3.04 -11.91 9.07
C ASN A 175 -3.39 -12.19 7.58
N PRO A 176 -3.62 -11.15 6.75
CA PRO A 176 -3.98 -11.34 5.35
C PRO A 176 -2.88 -11.95 4.49
N TYR A 177 -1.61 -11.98 4.93
CA TYR A 177 -0.53 -12.57 4.15
C TYR A 177 -0.59 -14.10 4.08
N ILE A 178 -1.35 -14.74 4.97
CA ILE A 178 -1.54 -16.19 4.97
C ILE A 178 -2.10 -16.64 3.60
N GLU A 179 -1.49 -17.67 3.02
CA GLU A 179 -1.83 -18.24 1.70
C GLU A 179 -1.59 -17.35 0.46
N THR A 180 -0.99 -16.15 0.59
CA THR A 180 -0.65 -15.30 -0.57
C THR A 180 0.43 -15.88 -1.49
N ALA A 181 1.39 -16.64 -0.95
CA ALA A 181 2.50 -17.20 -1.74
C ALA A 181 2.05 -18.28 -2.74
N ARG A 182 1.01 -19.05 -2.40
CA ARG A 182 0.33 -19.99 -3.32
C ARG A 182 -0.77 -19.28 -4.10
N GLY A 183 -1.54 -18.43 -3.42
CA GLY A 183 -2.41 -17.39 -3.96
C GLY A 183 -3.56 -17.87 -4.84
N ARG A 184 -4.75 -17.36 -4.57
CA ARG A 184 -5.81 -17.20 -5.57
C ARG A 184 -6.17 -15.73 -5.65
N TYR A 185 -6.68 -15.33 -6.80
CA TYR A 185 -7.06 -13.94 -7.08
C TYR A 185 -7.81 -13.24 -5.94
N PHE A 186 -8.78 -13.94 -5.36
CA PHE A 186 -9.71 -13.41 -4.36
C PHE A 186 -9.37 -13.83 -2.91
N PHE A 187 -8.16 -14.33 -2.64
CA PHE A 187 -7.74 -14.66 -1.26
C PHE A 187 -7.21 -13.44 -0.51
N PHE A 188 -6.65 -12.47 -1.23
CA PHE A 188 -6.08 -11.27 -0.66
C PHE A 188 -6.89 -10.06 -1.14
N ILE A 189 -7.83 -9.61 -0.31
CA ILE A 189 -8.72 -8.49 -0.61
C ILE A 189 -8.75 -7.56 0.60
N THR A 190 -7.79 -6.64 0.67
CA THR A 190 -7.52 -5.84 1.86
C THR A 190 -8.45 -4.62 1.96
N GLY A 191 -8.77 -3.98 0.84
CA GLY A 191 -9.77 -2.92 0.77
C GLY A 191 -11.16 -3.47 0.52
N ASN A 192 -11.72 -4.23 1.46
CA ASN A 192 -13.06 -4.82 1.38
C ASN A 192 -13.69 -4.93 2.78
N GLN A 193 -14.99 -4.69 2.89
CA GLN A 193 -15.80 -5.03 4.08
C GLN A 193 -16.23 -6.50 4.03
N PRO A 194 -16.60 -7.13 5.15
CA PRO A 194 -17.15 -8.48 5.15
C PRO A 194 -18.29 -8.63 4.12
N TYR A 195 -18.12 -9.55 3.16
CA TYR A 195 -19.06 -9.77 2.04
C TYR A 195 -19.24 -8.60 1.07
N GLY A 196 -18.33 -7.62 1.08
CA GLY A 196 -18.41 -6.43 0.25
C GLY A 196 -18.52 -6.76 -1.24
N MET A 197 -19.43 -6.08 -1.95
CA MET A 197 -19.63 -6.22 -3.40
C MET A 197 -18.41 -5.77 -4.21
N ILE A 198 -17.69 -4.74 -3.74
CA ILE A 198 -16.46 -4.24 -4.32
C ILE A 198 -15.28 -4.52 -3.40
N GLY A 199 -14.09 -4.72 -3.96
CA GLY A 199 -12.89 -4.90 -3.15
C GLY A 199 -11.64 -4.54 -3.91
N ALA A 200 -10.76 -3.80 -3.26
CA ALA A 200 -9.48 -3.38 -3.80
C ALA A 200 -8.33 -4.17 -3.20
N ALA A 201 -7.34 -4.52 -4.01
CA ALA A 201 -6.06 -5.11 -3.60
C ALA A 201 -5.00 -4.91 -4.69
N PRO A 202 -3.71 -4.85 -4.36
CA PRO A 202 -2.65 -4.83 -5.36
C PRO A 202 -2.61 -6.16 -6.12
N LEU A 203 -2.64 -6.10 -7.44
CA LEU A 203 -2.35 -7.23 -8.31
C LEU A 203 -0.83 -7.30 -8.51
N THR A 204 -0.19 -8.34 -8.01
CA THR A 204 1.27 -8.51 -8.19
C THR A 204 1.62 -9.58 -9.23
N ARG A 205 0.65 -10.43 -9.59
CA ARG A 205 0.78 -11.43 -10.66
C ARG A 205 -0.52 -11.54 -11.43
N ASN A 206 -0.51 -11.04 -12.67
CA ASN A 206 -1.62 -11.21 -13.58
C ASN A 206 -1.58 -12.60 -14.25
N LYS A 207 -1.98 -13.61 -13.48
CA LYS A 207 -2.08 -15.02 -13.88
C LYS A 207 -3.37 -15.55 -13.31
N ASN A 208 -3.97 -16.57 -13.92
CA ASN A 208 -5.18 -17.17 -13.37
C ASN A 208 -4.81 -18.01 -12.11
N GLN A 209 -5.64 -18.99 -11.75
CA GLN A 209 -5.43 -19.87 -10.58
C GLN A 209 -3.98 -20.37 -10.40
N TYR A 210 -3.60 -20.63 -9.14
CA TYR A 210 -2.26 -21.07 -8.69
C TYR A 210 -1.18 -19.98 -8.76
N GLY A 211 -1.41 -18.87 -8.05
CA GLY A 211 -0.43 -17.81 -7.86
C GLY A 211 -0.75 -16.48 -8.55
N GLY A 212 -1.99 -16.32 -9.02
CA GLY A 212 -2.58 -15.05 -9.43
C GLY A 212 -3.02 -14.17 -8.25
N GLY A 213 -3.28 -12.90 -8.52
CA GLY A 213 -3.67 -11.89 -7.54
C GLY A 213 -2.47 -11.27 -6.84
N TYR A 214 -2.57 -11.15 -5.52
CA TYR A 214 -1.44 -10.78 -4.67
C TYR A 214 -0.61 -12.01 -4.30
N ASN A 215 0.67 -11.96 -4.62
CA ASN A 215 1.68 -12.93 -4.25
C ASN A 215 2.82 -12.24 -3.51
N TYR A 216 3.06 -12.65 -2.26
CA TYR A 216 4.11 -12.10 -1.40
C TYR A 216 5.53 -12.31 -1.94
N ASN A 217 5.77 -13.25 -2.86
CA ASN A 217 7.08 -13.39 -3.48
C ASN A 217 7.26 -12.46 -4.71
N SER A 218 6.32 -11.55 -4.95
CA SER A 218 6.41 -10.57 -6.03
C SER A 218 6.85 -9.22 -5.46
N THR A 219 7.70 -8.53 -6.20
CA THR A 219 8.19 -7.19 -5.85
C THR A 219 7.67 -6.12 -6.80
N GLU A 220 6.62 -6.44 -7.57
CA GLU A 220 5.99 -5.55 -8.54
C GLU A 220 4.48 -5.48 -8.30
N VAL A 221 3.92 -4.28 -8.38
CA VAL A 221 2.48 -4.01 -8.45
C VAL A 221 2.12 -3.67 -9.90
N LEU A 222 1.14 -4.39 -10.44
CA LEU A 222 0.65 -4.28 -11.82
C LEU A 222 -0.59 -3.37 -11.93
N GLY A 223 -1.21 -3.05 -10.78
CA GLY A 223 -2.42 -2.24 -10.65
C GLY A 223 -3.25 -2.70 -9.46
N PHE A 224 -4.41 -2.08 -9.29
CA PHE A 224 -5.37 -2.35 -8.22
C PHE A 224 -6.74 -2.64 -8.84
N PRO A 225 -7.07 -3.92 -9.13
CA PRO A 225 -8.40 -4.31 -9.58
C PRO A 225 -9.47 -4.04 -8.52
N GLN A 226 -10.70 -3.74 -8.95
CA GLN A 226 -11.81 -3.42 -8.04
C GLN A 226 -12.76 -4.58 -7.75
N ILE A 227 -12.56 -5.72 -8.41
CA ILE A 227 -13.47 -6.87 -8.32
C ILE A 227 -12.63 -8.11 -8.10
N HIS A 228 -12.83 -8.76 -6.96
CA HIS A 228 -12.09 -9.95 -6.56
C HIS A 228 -13.09 -11.08 -6.28
N CYS A 229 -13.48 -11.81 -7.33
CA CYS A 229 -14.45 -12.89 -7.22
C CYS A 229 -14.04 -14.09 -8.10
N TRP A 230 -14.68 -15.24 -7.87
CA TRP A 230 -14.47 -16.43 -8.70
C TRP A 230 -14.89 -16.17 -10.15
N MET A 231 -13.93 -16.22 -11.08
CA MET A 231 -14.15 -16.00 -12.51
C MET A 231 -14.76 -14.63 -12.84
N LEU A 232 -14.48 -13.63 -12.01
CA LEU A 232 -14.89 -12.25 -12.25
C LEU A 232 -13.81 -11.31 -11.71
N SER A 233 -13.30 -10.48 -12.61
CA SER A 233 -12.40 -9.36 -12.34
C SER A 233 -12.96 -8.12 -13.02
N GLY A 234 -12.31 -6.97 -12.88
CA GLY A 234 -12.83 -5.76 -13.49
C GLY A 234 -11.85 -4.62 -13.49
N LEU A 235 -12.40 -3.41 -13.60
CA LEU A 235 -11.71 -2.13 -13.61
C LEU A 235 -10.45 -2.16 -12.75
N THR A 236 -9.32 -1.82 -13.34
CA THR A 236 -8.03 -1.76 -12.65
C THR A 236 -7.56 -0.32 -12.58
N VAL A 237 -7.27 0.14 -11.38
CA VAL A 237 -6.71 1.46 -11.09
C VAL A 237 -5.19 1.33 -11.07
N MET A 238 -4.47 2.30 -11.63
CA MET A 238 -3.02 2.43 -11.38
C MET A 238 -2.64 3.92 -11.36
N PRO A 239 -2.30 4.50 -10.19
CA PRO A 239 -1.71 5.84 -10.15
C PRO A 239 -0.24 5.78 -10.57
N VAL A 240 0.19 6.76 -11.36
CA VAL A 240 1.57 6.89 -11.86
C VAL A 240 2.01 8.34 -11.81
N THR A 241 3.33 8.55 -11.70
CA THR A 241 3.98 9.86 -11.87
C THR A 241 4.93 9.81 -13.06
N GLY A 242 5.21 10.97 -13.65
CA GLY A 242 5.98 11.07 -14.89
C GLY A 242 5.14 10.76 -16.13
N GLU A 243 5.80 10.68 -17.29
CA GLU A 243 5.16 10.32 -18.55
C GLU A 243 5.18 8.80 -18.74
N VAL A 244 4.02 8.15 -18.56
CA VAL A 244 3.84 6.71 -18.80
C VAL A 244 2.99 6.49 -20.05
N ASP A 245 3.46 5.62 -20.95
CA ASP A 245 2.69 5.18 -22.12
C ASP A 245 1.79 3.99 -21.74
N PRO A 246 0.46 4.15 -21.65
CA PRO A 246 -0.43 3.07 -21.23
C PRO A 246 -0.61 1.98 -22.29
N THR A 247 -0.18 2.19 -23.54
CA THR A 247 -0.34 1.20 -24.62
C THR A 247 0.55 -0.03 -24.42
N GLY A 248 1.62 0.08 -23.64
CA GLY A 248 2.46 -1.05 -23.23
C GLY A 248 1.86 -1.93 -22.12
N GLY A 249 0.68 -1.56 -21.60
CA GLY A 249 -0.02 -2.29 -20.55
C GLY A 249 0.78 -2.35 -19.25
N GLU A 250 0.61 -3.44 -18.49
CA GLU A 250 1.26 -3.66 -17.20
C GLU A 250 2.79 -3.59 -17.26
N GLN A 251 3.42 -3.94 -18.39
CA GLN A 251 4.87 -3.83 -18.51
C GLN A 251 5.38 -2.39 -18.60
N SER A 252 4.50 -1.45 -18.94
CA SER A 252 4.82 -0.02 -19.03
C SER A 252 4.55 0.72 -17.72
N TRP A 253 3.44 0.40 -17.03
CA TRP A 253 3.00 1.14 -15.84
C TRP A 253 3.25 0.43 -14.51
N LYS A 254 3.77 -0.81 -14.48
CA LYS A 254 4.02 -1.49 -13.21
C LYS A 254 5.03 -0.72 -12.36
N SER A 255 4.88 -0.84 -11.06
CA SER A 255 5.84 -0.27 -10.11
C SER A 255 6.49 -1.36 -9.27
N SER A 256 7.77 -1.19 -8.94
CA SER A 256 8.38 -1.93 -7.84
C SER A 256 7.79 -1.48 -6.50
N PHE A 257 7.78 -2.37 -5.51
CA PHE A 257 7.46 -2.04 -4.13
C PHE A 257 8.24 -2.92 -3.16
N LEU A 258 8.24 -2.54 -1.88
CA LEU A 258 8.77 -3.33 -0.77
C LEU A 258 7.65 -3.72 0.19
N HIS A 259 7.77 -4.91 0.79
CA HIS A 259 6.94 -5.28 1.94
C HIS A 259 7.29 -4.50 3.19
N GLN A 260 8.54 -4.03 3.30
CA GLN A 260 8.93 -3.16 4.40
C GLN A 260 8.17 -1.84 4.28
N GLY A 261 7.51 -1.41 5.35
CA GLY A 261 6.63 -0.23 5.36
C GLY A 261 5.25 -0.44 4.71
N GLU A 262 4.98 -1.63 4.15
CA GLU A 262 3.66 -2.04 3.70
C GLU A 262 2.77 -2.34 4.91
N ILE A 263 1.56 -1.75 4.93
CA ILE A 263 0.58 -1.94 6.00
C ILE A 263 -0.61 -2.67 5.40
N VAL A 264 -0.90 -3.84 5.95
CA VAL A 264 -1.91 -4.77 5.43
C VAL A 264 -2.84 -5.15 6.56
N GLN A 265 -4.10 -4.73 6.46
CA GLN A 265 -5.15 -4.97 7.44
C GLN A 265 -6.47 -5.29 6.72
N PRO A 266 -7.38 -6.06 7.32
CA PRO A 266 -8.78 -6.07 6.88
C PRO A 266 -9.33 -4.63 6.83
N GLY A 267 -9.94 -4.26 5.71
CA GLY A 267 -10.49 -2.92 5.48
C GLY A 267 -9.45 -1.84 5.17
N TYR A 268 -8.14 -2.11 5.15
CA TYR A 268 -7.13 -1.09 4.86
C TYR A 268 -5.80 -1.63 4.32
N HIS A 269 -5.25 -0.98 3.30
CA HIS A 269 -3.91 -1.27 2.78
C HIS A 269 -3.18 0.03 2.46
N ARG A 270 -1.92 0.13 2.87
CA ARG A 270 -0.97 1.16 2.42
C ARG A 270 0.28 0.52 1.86
N LEU A 271 0.73 0.99 0.70
CA LEU A 271 2.05 0.66 0.16
C LEU A 271 2.68 1.86 -0.55
N PHE A 272 3.99 1.78 -0.79
CA PHE A 272 4.71 2.76 -1.57
C PHE A 272 5.04 2.21 -2.95
N LEU A 273 4.71 2.96 -4.00
CA LEU A 273 5.10 2.63 -5.38
C LEU A 273 6.49 3.20 -5.63
N ASP A 274 7.54 2.39 -5.50
CA ASP A 274 8.94 2.84 -5.52
C ASP A 274 9.36 3.47 -6.86
N THR A 275 8.75 3.03 -7.96
CA THR A 275 8.99 3.61 -9.29
C THR A 275 8.43 5.02 -9.40
N TYR A 276 7.28 5.27 -8.76
CA TYR A 276 6.52 6.51 -8.89
C TYR A 276 6.68 7.46 -7.71
N LYS A 277 7.39 7.03 -6.66
CA LYS A 277 7.65 7.81 -5.46
C LYS A 277 6.34 8.39 -4.90
N MET A 278 5.42 7.49 -4.58
CA MET A 278 4.12 7.88 -4.02
C MET A 278 3.54 6.79 -3.12
N TRP A 279 2.76 7.24 -2.14
CA TRP A 279 1.95 6.36 -1.29
C TRP A 279 0.59 6.12 -1.92
N VAL A 280 0.18 4.85 -1.88
CA VAL A 280 -1.19 4.44 -2.19
C VAL A 280 -1.81 3.87 -0.93
N GLU A 281 -2.91 4.47 -0.51
CA GLU A 281 -3.75 3.97 0.56
C GLU A 281 -5.14 3.63 0.01
N GLN A 282 -5.70 2.51 0.45
CA GLN A 282 -7.03 2.07 0.06
C GLN A 282 -7.82 1.53 1.26
N THR A 283 -9.12 1.81 1.26
CA THR A 283 -10.16 1.26 2.14
C THR A 283 -11.42 1.02 1.30
N ALA A 284 -12.46 0.43 1.87
CA ALA A 284 -13.73 0.27 1.19
C ALA A 284 -14.94 0.24 2.13
N THR A 285 -16.07 0.58 1.54
CA THR A 285 -17.42 0.23 2.01
C THR A 285 -17.91 -1.03 1.26
N ASP A 286 -19.17 -1.41 1.40
CA ASP A 286 -19.77 -2.54 0.68
C ASP A 286 -19.68 -2.34 -0.85
N ARG A 287 -19.91 -1.11 -1.35
CA ARG A 287 -20.02 -0.84 -2.80
C ARG A 287 -19.10 0.25 -3.32
N VAL A 288 -18.27 0.84 -2.46
CA VAL A 288 -17.30 1.89 -2.82
C VAL A 288 -15.90 1.54 -2.33
N SER A 289 -14.95 1.40 -3.26
CA SER A 289 -13.52 1.48 -2.96
C SER A 289 -13.11 2.94 -2.83
N PHE A 290 -12.31 3.27 -1.82
CA PHE A 290 -11.87 4.62 -1.54
C PHE A 290 -10.34 4.66 -1.43
N TYR A 291 -9.72 5.53 -2.21
CA TYR A 291 -8.28 5.70 -2.32
C TYR A 291 -7.84 7.07 -1.82
N ARG A 292 -6.65 7.10 -1.21
CA ARG A 292 -5.86 8.31 -0.99
C ARG A 292 -4.46 8.10 -1.58
N PHE A 293 -4.08 8.99 -2.48
CA PHE A 293 -2.77 9.02 -3.12
C PHE A 293 -1.98 10.17 -2.53
N THR A 294 -0.78 9.93 -1.98
CA THR A 294 0.10 10.99 -1.49
C THR A 294 1.37 11.02 -2.33
N TYR A 295 1.60 12.12 -3.02
CA TYR A 295 2.74 12.31 -3.93
C TYR A 295 3.95 12.85 -3.16
N THR A 296 5.15 12.31 -3.38
CA THR A 296 6.33 12.79 -2.66
C THR A 296 7.13 13.82 -3.44
N GLU A 297 6.90 13.96 -4.74
CA GLU A 297 7.67 14.82 -5.63
C GLU A 297 6.76 15.68 -6.50
N GLU A 298 7.29 16.80 -7.01
CA GLU A 298 6.63 17.57 -8.04
C GLU A 298 6.78 16.88 -9.39
N ASN A 299 5.68 16.37 -9.95
CA ASN A 299 5.69 15.68 -11.23
C ASN A 299 4.34 15.83 -11.96
N PRO A 300 4.29 15.67 -13.29
CA PRO A 300 3.04 15.26 -13.92
C PRO A 300 2.61 13.91 -13.34
N ALA A 301 1.31 13.71 -13.16
CA ALA A 301 0.78 12.46 -12.62
C ALA A 301 -0.48 12.06 -13.35
N ASP A 302 -0.69 10.76 -13.49
CA ASP A 302 -1.87 10.19 -14.11
C ASP A 302 -2.52 9.17 -13.15
N ILE A 303 -3.84 9.14 -13.11
CA ILE A 303 -4.59 8.01 -12.53
C ILE A 303 -5.16 7.21 -13.70
N LEU A 304 -4.59 6.03 -13.97
CA LEU A 304 -5.00 5.13 -15.04
C LEU A 304 -6.21 4.31 -14.61
N LEU A 305 -7.22 4.24 -15.47
CA LEU A 305 -8.38 3.36 -15.36
C LEU A 305 -8.35 2.36 -16.52
N ASN A 306 -7.76 1.19 -16.29
CA ASN A 306 -7.72 0.12 -17.29
C ASN A 306 -9.04 -0.65 -17.31
N LEU A 307 -9.67 -0.68 -18.48
CA LEU A 307 -11.00 -1.21 -18.76
C LEU A 307 -10.98 -2.27 -19.87
N GLY A 308 -9.78 -2.71 -20.27
CA GLY A 308 -9.60 -3.71 -21.33
C GLY A 308 -8.43 -4.64 -21.04
N GLY A 309 -8.44 -5.79 -21.71
CA GLY A 309 -7.39 -6.79 -21.59
C GLY A 309 -7.64 -7.81 -20.49
N TYR A 310 -6.69 -8.74 -20.38
CA TYR A 310 -6.77 -9.84 -19.45
C TYR A 310 -6.43 -9.41 -18.02
N VAL A 311 -7.27 -9.78 -17.04
CA VAL A 311 -7.05 -9.55 -15.60
C VAL A 311 -7.43 -10.82 -14.84
N ASP A 312 -6.42 -11.59 -14.47
CA ASP A 312 -6.45 -12.79 -13.62
C ASP A 312 -7.49 -13.85 -14.03
N THR A 313 -8.74 -13.72 -13.58
CA THR A 313 -9.75 -14.76 -13.83
C THR A 313 -10.64 -14.50 -15.04
N SER A 314 -10.57 -13.30 -15.64
CA SER A 314 -11.40 -12.91 -16.78
C SER A 314 -10.70 -11.92 -17.72
N THR A 315 -11.35 -11.59 -18.84
CA THR A 315 -10.87 -10.65 -19.86
C THR A 315 -11.88 -9.54 -20.04
N MET A 316 -11.44 -8.29 -19.93
CA MET A 316 -12.26 -7.11 -20.14
C MET A 316 -12.27 -6.70 -21.61
N VAL A 317 -13.45 -6.40 -22.14
CA VAL A 317 -13.71 -5.95 -23.51
C VAL A 317 -14.84 -4.92 -23.51
N ASN A 318 -15.07 -4.28 -24.66
CA ASN A 318 -16.24 -3.43 -24.93
C ASN A 318 -16.41 -2.30 -23.90
N ALA A 319 -15.30 -1.65 -23.55
CA ALA A 319 -15.32 -0.50 -22.65
C ALA A 319 -16.05 0.67 -23.31
N HIS A 320 -16.95 1.31 -22.57
CA HIS A 320 -17.55 2.59 -22.91
C HIS A 320 -17.35 3.53 -21.73
N VAL A 321 -16.78 4.69 -21.99
CA VAL A 321 -16.43 5.67 -20.96
C VAL A 321 -17.02 7.02 -21.32
N TYR A 322 -17.56 7.72 -20.33
CA TYR A 322 -18.07 9.08 -20.45
C TYR A 322 -17.47 9.96 -19.35
N LYS A 323 -16.90 11.09 -19.74
CA LYS A 323 -16.37 12.11 -18.85
C LYS A 323 -17.53 12.86 -18.17
N LYS A 324 -17.48 13.00 -16.84
CA LYS A 324 -18.46 13.73 -16.01
C LYS A 324 -17.81 14.93 -15.36
N GLY A 325 -17.65 16.00 -16.14
CA GLY A 325 -16.86 17.15 -15.73
C GLY A 325 -15.39 16.79 -15.57
N ASN A 326 -14.67 17.53 -14.73
CA ASN A 326 -13.26 17.27 -14.43
C ASN A 326 -13.06 16.51 -13.10
N GLU A 327 -14.14 15.99 -12.50
CA GLU A 327 -14.10 15.32 -11.19
C GLU A 327 -14.73 13.93 -11.24
N GLY A 328 -15.12 13.45 -12.43
CA GLY A 328 -15.80 12.16 -12.54
C GLY A 328 -15.71 11.50 -13.91
N VAL A 329 -15.84 10.18 -13.88
CA VAL A 329 -15.86 9.29 -15.05
C VAL A 329 -16.89 8.19 -14.79
N GLU A 330 -17.73 7.89 -15.76
CA GLU A 330 -18.70 6.78 -15.68
C GLU A 330 -18.62 5.91 -16.92
N GLY A 331 -19.22 4.72 -16.84
CA GLY A 331 -19.30 3.87 -18.02
C GLY A 331 -19.62 2.42 -17.71
N TYR A 332 -19.30 1.57 -18.67
CA TYR A 332 -19.38 0.13 -18.50
C TYR A 332 -18.29 -0.59 -19.30
N PHE A 333 -18.04 -1.84 -18.93
CA PHE A 333 -17.25 -2.78 -19.72
C PHE A 333 -17.85 -4.17 -19.56
N ASP A 334 -17.50 -5.05 -20.47
CA ASP A 334 -17.94 -6.44 -20.47
C ASP A 334 -16.77 -7.34 -20.06
N THR A 335 -17.05 -8.37 -19.28
CA THR A 335 -16.07 -9.39 -18.87
C THR A 335 -16.42 -10.74 -19.48
N THR A 336 -15.44 -11.38 -20.10
CA THR A 336 -15.56 -12.67 -20.79
C THR A 336 -14.32 -13.55 -20.54
N GLY A 337 -14.14 -14.64 -21.29
CA GLY A 337 -12.87 -15.39 -21.29
C GLY A 337 -12.57 -16.17 -20.00
N ARG A 338 -13.60 -16.71 -19.33
CA ARG A 338 -13.50 -17.43 -18.05
C ARG A 338 -13.06 -18.88 -18.25
N LEU A 339 -12.07 -19.32 -17.46
CA LEU A 339 -11.53 -20.68 -17.56
C LEU A 339 -12.44 -21.76 -16.93
N TRP A 340 -13.09 -21.45 -15.80
CA TRP A 340 -13.81 -22.45 -14.98
C TRP A 340 -15.33 -22.26 -14.95
N GLY A 341 -15.90 -21.86 -16.09
CA GLY A 341 -17.32 -21.63 -16.25
C GLY A 341 -17.80 -20.30 -15.66
N GLY A 342 -19.10 -20.05 -15.78
CA GLY A 342 -19.75 -18.76 -15.50
C GLY A 342 -20.49 -18.24 -16.74
N PRO A 343 -21.13 -17.06 -16.65
CA PRO A 343 -21.76 -16.45 -17.82
C PRO A 343 -20.72 -16.12 -18.90
N ASP A 344 -21.09 -16.21 -20.18
CA ASP A 344 -20.18 -15.91 -21.30
C ASP A 344 -19.74 -14.45 -21.28
N VAL A 345 -20.67 -13.56 -20.96
CA VAL A 345 -20.45 -12.11 -20.87
C VAL A 345 -21.16 -11.61 -19.62
N VAL A 346 -20.44 -10.83 -18.80
CA VAL A 346 -21.01 -10.08 -17.68
C VAL A 346 -20.67 -8.62 -17.86
N ARG A 347 -21.69 -7.77 -18.00
CA ARG A 347 -21.53 -6.33 -18.04
C ARG A 347 -21.39 -5.77 -16.63
N ILE A 348 -20.48 -4.82 -16.47
CA ILE A 348 -20.23 -4.13 -15.21
C ILE A 348 -20.25 -2.64 -15.49
N TYR A 349 -21.06 -1.91 -14.74
CA TYR A 349 -21.14 -0.47 -14.75
C TYR A 349 -20.28 0.10 -13.64
N PHE A 350 -19.70 1.27 -13.87
CA PHE A 350 -18.85 1.93 -12.87
C PHE A 350 -19.12 3.43 -12.82
N ALA A 351 -18.81 4.00 -11.66
CA ALA A 351 -18.71 5.43 -11.43
C ALA A 351 -17.43 5.69 -10.64
N VAL A 352 -16.63 6.67 -11.09
CA VAL A 352 -15.41 7.13 -10.43
C VAL A 352 -15.54 8.62 -10.19
N THR A 353 -15.16 9.07 -8.99
CA THR A 353 -15.06 10.49 -8.66
C THR A 353 -13.75 10.82 -7.97
N PHE A 354 -13.27 12.04 -8.14
CA PHE A 354 -12.04 12.60 -7.58
C PHE A 354 -12.36 13.82 -6.72
N ASP A 355 -11.64 14.02 -5.62
CA ASP A 355 -11.79 15.22 -4.78
C ASP A 355 -11.10 16.46 -5.38
N THR A 356 -10.19 16.22 -6.31
CA THR A 356 -9.40 17.23 -7.00
C THR A 356 -9.70 17.13 -8.50
N PRO A 357 -10.08 18.23 -9.18
CA PRO A 357 -10.33 18.20 -10.61
C PRO A 357 -9.08 17.83 -11.42
N PHE A 358 -9.19 16.84 -12.31
CA PHE A 358 -8.14 16.55 -13.28
C PHE A 358 -8.10 17.61 -14.39
N ARG A 359 -6.92 17.81 -14.99
CA ARG A 359 -6.68 18.79 -16.06
C ARG A 359 -7.30 18.38 -17.39
N SER A 360 -7.14 17.10 -17.74
CA SER A 360 -7.68 16.49 -18.96
C SER A 360 -7.92 14.99 -18.72
N LEU A 361 -8.79 14.41 -19.53
CA LEU A 361 -8.99 12.96 -19.58
C LEU A 361 -8.45 12.49 -20.93
N ASP A 362 -7.38 11.71 -20.92
CA ASP A 362 -6.83 11.10 -22.13
C ASP A 362 -7.28 9.64 -22.20
N GLY A 363 -7.25 9.02 -23.38
CA GLY A 363 -7.71 7.65 -23.61
C GLY A 363 -6.74 6.82 -24.44
N TRP A 364 -6.86 5.50 -24.35
CA TRP A 364 -6.14 4.59 -25.25
C TRP A 364 -6.99 3.38 -25.64
N VAL A 365 -6.73 2.86 -26.85
CA VAL A 365 -7.31 1.62 -27.38
C VAL A 365 -6.24 0.87 -28.15
N GLY A 366 -5.76 -0.24 -27.58
CA GLY A 366 -4.60 -0.95 -28.11
C GLY A 366 -3.38 -0.03 -28.17
N SER A 367 -2.91 0.27 -29.38
CA SER A 367 -1.76 1.15 -29.63
C SER A 367 -2.13 2.60 -29.92
N GLU A 368 -3.43 2.92 -30.01
CA GLU A 368 -3.91 4.26 -30.31
C GLU A 368 -4.11 5.05 -29.02
N GLN A 369 -3.72 6.33 -29.04
CA GLN A 369 -3.89 7.26 -27.92
C GLN A 369 -4.71 8.47 -28.36
N PHE A 370 -5.53 8.97 -27.45
CA PHE A 370 -6.45 10.08 -27.63
C PHE A 370 -6.26 11.08 -26.50
N LYS A 371 -6.34 12.37 -26.80
CA LYS A 371 -6.14 13.45 -25.82
C LYS A 371 -7.42 14.23 -25.58
N ASP A 372 -7.63 14.63 -24.34
CA ASP A 372 -8.75 15.45 -23.87
C ASP A 372 -10.12 15.02 -24.43
N ILE A 373 -10.42 13.73 -24.23
CA ILE A 373 -11.64 13.10 -24.69
C ILE A 373 -12.82 13.38 -23.76
N SER A 374 -14.02 13.39 -24.32
CA SER A 374 -15.27 13.35 -23.56
C SER A 374 -15.85 11.94 -23.45
N GLU A 375 -15.48 11.05 -24.37
CA GLU A 375 -15.93 9.65 -24.40
C GLU A 375 -14.86 8.73 -25.01
N LEU A 376 -14.95 7.44 -24.68
CA LEU A 376 -14.10 6.40 -25.26
C LEU A 376 -14.93 5.15 -25.57
N GLN A 377 -14.68 4.54 -26.73
CA GLN A 377 -15.09 3.17 -27.02
C GLN A 377 -13.84 2.28 -27.16
N GLY A 378 -13.74 1.28 -26.30
CA GLY A 378 -12.62 0.33 -26.25
C GLY A 378 -12.77 -0.84 -27.21
N ALA A 379 -11.74 -1.71 -27.22
CA ALA A 379 -11.73 -2.90 -28.06
C ALA A 379 -12.83 -3.91 -27.63
N GLY A 380 -13.65 -4.37 -28.58
CA GLY A 380 -14.71 -5.36 -28.32
C GLY A 380 -14.31 -6.82 -28.51
N GLU A 381 -13.19 -7.07 -29.19
CA GLU A 381 -12.75 -8.42 -29.55
C GLU A 381 -11.83 -9.04 -28.49
N SER A 382 -12.00 -10.34 -28.26
CA SER A 382 -11.08 -11.16 -27.50
C SER A 382 -10.76 -12.45 -28.25
N THR A 383 -9.59 -13.01 -28.02
CA THR A 383 -9.11 -14.22 -28.69
C THR A 383 -8.70 -15.27 -27.66
N PRO A 384 -9.03 -16.56 -27.85
CA PRO A 384 -8.54 -17.63 -26.98
C PRO A 384 -7.01 -17.66 -26.92
N ARG A 385 -6.45 -17.70 -25.71
CA ARG A 385 -5.00 -17.84 -25.48
C ARG A 385 -4.46 -19.17 -26.00
N ASN A 386 -5.28 -20.20 -25.92
CA ASN A 386 -4.99 -21.54 -26.41
C ASN A 386 -6.21 -22.06 -27.16
N GLN A 387 -5.97 -22.82 -28.24
CA GLN A 387 -7.04 -23.40 -29.03
C GLN A 387 -7.91 -24.32 -28.16
N GLY A 388 -9.23 -24.11 -28.20
CA GLY A 388 -10.20 -24.92 -27.45
C GLY A 388 -10.36 -24.57 -25.97
N MET A 389 -9.67 -23.53 -25.49
CA MET A 389 -9.81 -23.04 -24.11
C MET A 389 -10.68 -21.78 -24.07
N SER A 390 -11.56 -21.65 -23.07
CA SER A 390 -12.40 -20.48 -22.83
C SER A 390 -11.65 -19.30 -22.19
N TYR A 391 -10.33 -19.33 -22.20
CA TYR A 391 -9.43 -18.38 -21.54
C TYR A 391 -8.83 -17.43 -22.58
N HIS A 392 -9.17 -16.14 -22.52
CA HIS A 392 -8.95 -15.21 -23.64
C HIS A 392 -7.95 -14.09 -23.34
N ASP A 393 -7.39 -13.51 -24.40
CA ASP A 393 -6.69 -12.23 -24.41
C ASP A 393 -7.52 -11.16 -25.14
N ALA A 394 -7.32 -9.91 -24.76
CA ALA A 394 -7.87 -8.75 -25.47
C ALA A 394 -6.85 -7.61 -25.43
N ARG A 395 -6.99 -6.66 -26.35
CA ARG A 395 -6.18 -5.43 -26.33
C ARG A 395 -6.57 -4.60 -25.10
N THR A 396 -5.61 -3.91 -24.49
CA THR A 396 -5.90 -2.97 -23.41
C THR A 396 -6.70 -1.79 -23.94
N SER A 397 -7.54 -1.19 -23.10
CA SER A 397 -8.28 0.03 -23.39
C SER A 397 -8.59 0.72 -22.08
N GLY A 398 -8.59 2.05 -22.05
CA GLY A 398 -8.85 2.76 -20.82
C GLY A 398 -8.66 4.26 -20.94
N VAL A 399 -8.77 4.94 -19.80
CA VAL A 399 -8.59 6.38 -19.70
C VAL A 399 -7.60 6.74 -18.61
N LYS A 400 -6.96 7.91 -18.74
CA LYS A 400 -6.07 8.46 -17.72
C LYS A 400 -6.48 9.89 -17.37
N ALA A 401 -6.72 10.11 -16.08
CA ALA A 401 -7.00 11.43 -15.53
C ALA A 401 -5.67 12.13 -15.20
N ASN A 402 -5.39 13.25 -15.88
CA ASN A 402 -4.08 13.92 -15.82
C ASN A 402 -4.06 15.00 -14.74
N TYR A 403 -2.96 15.07 -13.99
CA TYR A 403 -2.70 16.01 -12.91
C TYR A 403 -1.29 16.60 -13.01
N GLN A 404 -1.06 17.66 -12.25
CA GLN A 404 0.28 18.10 -11.86
C GLN A 404 0.24 18.24 -10.35
N VAL A 405 1.13 17.52 -9.69
CA VAL A 405 1.11 17.40 -8.24
C VAL A 405 2.33 18.04 -7.63
N GLN A 406 2.24 18.36 -6.35
CA GLN A 406 3.31 18.89 -5.53
C GLN A 406 3.71 17.88 -4.44
N PRO A 407 4.92 17.97 -3.86
CA PRO A 407 5.31 17.16 -2.72
C PRO A 407 4.30 17.29 -1.57
N GLY A 408 3.82 16.16 -1.04
CA GLY A 408 2.82 16.09 0.03
C GLY A 408 1.40 16.40 -0.41
N GLU A 409 1.15 16.65 -1.69
CA GLU A 409 -0.21 16.79 -2.22
C GLU A 409 -0.92 15.44 -2.16
N GLN A 410 -2.20 15.50 -1.82
CA GLN A 410 -3.07 14.34 -1.76
C GLN A 410 -4.19 14.47 -2.78
N VAL A 411 -4.40 13.40 -3.56
CA VAL A 411 -5.58 13.24 -4.41
C VAL A 411 -6.35 12.03 -3.92
N GLN A 412 -7.64 12.19 -3.71
CA GLN A 412 -8.51 11.10 -3.32
C GLN A 412 -9.43 10.70 -4.46
N MET A 413 -9.74 9.40 -4.51
CA MET A 413 -10.59 8.83 -5.54
C MET A 413 -11.54 7.81 -4.93
N LYS A 414 -12.81 7.85 -5.35
CA LYS A 414 -13.79 6.80 -5.02
C LYS A 414 -14.21 6.08 -6.29
N VAL A 415 -14.41 4.78 -6.17
CA VAL A 415 -14.86 3.92 -7.25
C VAL A 415 -16.04 3.10 -6.75
N ALA A 416 -17.16 3.15 -7.46
CA ALA A 416 -18.25 2.22 -7.27
C ALA A 416 -18.52 1.42 -8.54
N ILE A 417 -19.09 0.24 -8.34
CA ILE A 417 -19.58 -0.62 -9.41
C ILE A 417 -21.06 -0.89 -9.24
N SER A 418 -21.70 -1.31 -10.33
CA SER A 418 -23.04 -1.85 -10.34
C SER A 418 -23.18 -2.90 -11.42
N TYR A 419 -23.99 -3.92 -11.15
CA TYR A 419 -24.39 -4.91 -12.16
C TYR A 419 -25.68 -4.52 -12.90
N VAL A 420 -26.20 -3.30 -12.66
CA VAL A 420 -27.50 -2.83 -13.17
C VAL A 420 -27.36 -1.68 -14.16
N SER A 421 -26.74 -0.57 -13.74
CA SER A 421 -26.62 0.65 -14.55
C SER A 421 -25.55 1.61 -14.01
N THR A 422 -25.18 2.63 -14.79
CA THR A 422 -24.34 3.75 -14.32
C THR A 422 -25.04 4.56 -13.23
N ASP A 423 -26.35 4.77 -13.34
CA ASP A 423 -27.13 5.52 -12.34
C ASP A 423 -27.05 4.83 -10.98
N ASN A 424 -27.20 3.50 -10.94
CA ASN A 424 -27.04 2.75 -9.70
C ASN A 424 -25.59 2.74 -9.17
N ALA A 425 -24.58 2.85 -10.03
CA ALA A 425 -23.20 2.98 -9.57
C ALA A 425 -22.98 4.34 -8.87
N TRP A 426 -23.59 5.42 -9.38
CA TRP A 426 -23.60 6.72 -8.69
C TRP A 426 -24.41 6.70 -7.40
N GLU A 427 -25.58 6.07 -7.39
CA GLU A 427 -26.38 5.89 -6.16
C GLU A 427 -25.57 5.15 -5.08
N ASN A 428 -24.81 4.11 -5.45
CA ASN A 428 -23.91 3.41 -4.52
C ASN A 428 -22.84 4.35 -3.92
N LEU A 429 -22.23 5.23 -4.73
CA LEU A 429 -21.28 6.24 -4.23
C LEU A 429 -21.94 7.17 -3.21
N GLU A 430 -23.12 7.70 -3.55
CA GLU A 430 -23.84 8.67 -2.71
C GLU A 430 -24.34 8.05 -1.40
N GLN A 431 -24.86 6.83 -1.45
CA GLN A 431 -25.41 6.14 -0.28
C GLN A 431 -24.34 5.63 0.67
N ASP A 432 -23.31 4.96 0.14
CA ASP A 432 -22.32 4.28 0.97
C ASP A 432 -21.17 5.22 1.37
N CYS A 433 -20.85 6.25 0.58
CA CYS A 433 -19.69 7.13 0.84
C CYS A 433 -19.86 8.57 0.31
N SER A 434 -20.75 9.35 0.92
CA SER A 434 -21.04 10.75 0.53
C SER A 434 -19.98 11.79 0.93
N HIS A 435 -18.95 11.43 1.72
CA HIS A 435 -17.94 12.38 2.24
C HIS A 435 -16.51 11.98 1.90
N TRP A 436 -15.57 12.92 1.95
CA TRP A 436 -14.16 12.69 1.61
C TRP A 436 -13.25 12.41 2.81
N ASP A 437 -13.82 12.07 3.96
CA ASP A 437 -13.05 11.61 5.12
C ASP A 437 -12.63 10.13 4.98
N PHE A 438 -11.46 9.90 4.39
CA PHE A 438 -10.87 8.57 4.22
C PHE A 438 -10.66 7.82 5.54
N ASN A 439 -10.19 8.54 6.58
CA ASN A 439 -9.87 7.91 7.86
C ASN A 439 -11.14 7.44 8.57
N ARG A 440 -12.24 8.18 8.42
CA ARG A 440 -13.55 7.75 8.89
C ARG A 440 -14.01 6.46 8.20
N VAL A 441 -13.95 6.37 6.87
CA VAL A 441 -14.35 5.15 6.13
C VAL A 441 -13.48 3.95 6.52
N ARG A 442 -12.16 4.16 6.66
CA ARG A 442 -11.25 3.15 7.22
C ARG A 442 -11.72 2.66 8.59
N GLN A 443 -11.98 3.57 9.53
CA GLN A 443 -12.43 3.21 10.88
C GLN A 443 -13.76 2.45 10.85
N GLU A 444 -14.73 2.90 10.05
CA GLU A 444 -16.03 2.24 9.89
C GLU A 444 -15.88 0.82 9.30
N SER A 445 -15.04 0.65 8.27
CA SER A 445 -14.73 -0.65 7.66
C SER A 445 -14.10 -1.62 8.67
N GLN A 446 -13.14 -1.14 9.46
CA GLN A 446 -12.46 -1.95 10.47
C GLN A 446 -13.34 -2.25 11.68
N GLN A 447 -14.25 -1.33 12.03
CA GLN A 447 -15.27 -1.58 13.04
C GLN A 447 -16.18 -2.72 12.60
N GLU A 448 -16.65 -2.73 11.35
CA GLU A 448 -17.47 -3.83 10.85
C GLU A 448 -16.73 -5.17 10.88
N TRP A 449 -15.46 -5.22 10.46
CA TRP A 449 -14.64 -6.42 10.61
C TRP A 449 -14.54 -6.89 12.07
N ASN A 450 -14.33 -5.97 13.01
CA ASN A 450 -14.29 -6.29 14.44
C ASN A 450 -15.62 -6.85 14.95
N GLU A 451 -16.76 -6.32 14.48
CA GLU A 451 -18.09 -6.83 14.82
C GLU A 451 -18.31 -8.26 14.28
N TRP A 452 -17.80 -8.56 13.09
CA TRP A 452 -17.89 -9.90 12.51
C TRP A 452 -16.96 -10.91 13.20
N LEU A 453 -15.70 -10.54 13.39
CA LEU A 453 -14.69 -11.41 14.03
C LEU A 453 -15.00 -11.63 15.51
N GLY A 454 -15.48 -10.60 16.21
CA GLY A 454 -15.82 -10.64 17.63
C GLY A 454 -17.04 -11.50 17.97
N ARG A 455 -17.72 -12.11 16.98
CA ARG A 455 -18.76 -13.12 17.24
C ARG A 455 -18.20 -14.39 17.87
N ILE A 456 -16.89 -14.62 17.73
CA ILE A 456 -16.18 -15.74 18.36
C ILE A 456 -14.97 -15.18 19.11
N ASP A 457 -15.09 -15.11 20.44
CA ASP A 457 -13.99 -14.73 21.34
C ASP A 457 -13.21 -15.99 21.77
N VAL A 458 -11.95 -16.10 21.34
CA VAL A 458 -11.08 -17.25 21.60
C VAL A 458 -10.15 -16.94 22.77
N LYS A 459 -10.06 -17.86 23.75
CA LYS A 459 -9.20 -17.70 24.93
C LYS A 459 -8.29 -18.91 25.12
N GLY A 460 -7.03 -18.61 25.42
CA GLY A 460 -5.97 -19.60 25.62
C GLY A 460 -5.35 -20.07 24.30
N GLY A 461 -4.04 -20.27 24.30
CA GLY A 461 -3.23 -20.53 23.11
C GLY A 461 -1.94 -19.72 23.14
N SER A 462 -1.02 -20.02 22.22
CA SER A 462 0.01 -19.07 21.81
C SER A 462 -0.60 -17.95 20.95
N HIS A 463 0.19 -16.91 20.68
CA HIS A 463 -0.17 -15.88 19.69
C HIS A 463 -0.23 -16.43 18.26
N ASP A 464 0.56 -17.49 17.99
CA ASP A 464 0.47 -18.36 16.80
C ASP A 464 -0.56 -19.48 16.99
#